data_AF-A0A7S0ZWM2-F1
#
_entry.id   AF-A0A7S0ZWM2-F1
#
_cell.length_a   1.000
_cell.length_b   1.000
_cell.length_c   1.000
_cell.angle_alpha   90.00
_cell.angle_beta   90.00
_cell.angle_gamma   90.00
#
_symmetry.space_group_name_H-M   'P 1'
#
loop_
_entity.id
_entity.type
_entity.pdbx_description
1 polymer ?
#
loop_
_entity_poly.entity_id
_entity_poly.type
_entity_poly.pdbx_seq_one_letter_code
_entity_poly.pdbx_strand_id
1 'polypeptide(L)'
;PHYDSCGGCDFLNLRYGRQLVEKERWVQQALTKAGVPLSTLRRIRPSQPQERFAHRTEWRFSEVEGDLFFGPAGDGPGDLEDDPPYGCVLPPRSVTTLLASVFTVFRERWAATKPLFSIYEEKYGFGTFKSMLVLCTRPPSKPEGARRGPRTEVLLN
;
A
#
# COMPACT_ATOMS: atom_id res chain seq x y z
N PRO A 1 -0.03 0.52 19.55
CA PRO A 1 0.20 0.44 18.09
C PRO A 1 -1.10 0.02 17.42
N HIS A 2 -1.66 0.84 16.52
CA HIS A 2 -2.93 0.45 15.89
C HIS A 2 -2.72 -0.61 14.78
N TYR A 3 -1.57 -0.67 14.11
CA TYR A 3 -1.31 -1.59 12.99
C TYR A 3 0.19 -1.89 12.82
N ASP A 4 0.53 -3.06 12.27
CA ASP A 4 1.89 -3.64 12.36
C ASP A 4 2.87 -3.20 11.27
N SER A 5 2.47 -3.05 10.01
CA SER A 5 3.36 -2.49 8.97
C SER A 5 2.61 -2.05 7.71
N CYS A 6 3.13 -0.99 7.09
CA CYS A 6 2.65 -0.37 5.86
C CYS A 6 3.75 0.61 5.41
N GLY A 7 4.32 0.42 4.22
CA GLY A 7 5.43 1.21 3.65
C GLY A 7 5.07 2.67 3.33
N GLY A 8 4.71 3.43 4.34
CA GLY A 8 4.27 4.83 4.27
C GLY A 8 3.32 5.26 5.39
N CYS A 9 3.19 4.48 6.46
CA CYS A 9 2.33 4.80 7.58
C CYS A 9 3.11 5.28 8.83
N ASP A 10 3.68 6.49 8.77
CA ASP A 10 4.60 7.00 9.82
C ASP A 10 3.97 7.22 11.21
N PHE A 11 2.64 7.26 11.31
CA PHE A 11 1.93 7.61 12.54
C PHE A 11 0.99 6.52 13.09
N LEU A 12 1.16 5.24 12.70
CA LEU A 12 0.28 4.15 13.17
C LEU A 12 0.37 3.89 14.68
N ASN A 13 1.47 4.30 15.30
CA ASN A 13 1.63 4.26 16.75
C ASN A 13 0.77 5.31 17.47
N LEU A 14 0.28 6.34 16.78
CA LEU A 14 -0.56 7.40 17.33
C LEU A 14 -2.06 7.13 17.10
N ARG A 15 -2.89 7.48 18.07
CA ARG A 15 -4.35 7.57 17.87
C ARG A 15 -4.66 8.60 16.77
N TYR A 16 -5.67 8.34 15.95
CA TYR A 16 -5.98 9.17 14.77
C TYR A 16 -6.10 10.68 15.06
N GLY A 17 -6.74 11.06 16.17
CA GLY A 17 -6.82 12.47 16.58
C GLY A 17 -5.45 13.13 16.79
N ARG A 18 -4.47 12.40 17.34
CA ARG A 18 -3.09 12.88 17.47
C ARG A 18 -2.37 12.92 16.12
N GLN A 19 -2.65 11.99 15.22
CA GLN A 19 -2.13 12.05 13.85
C GLN A 19 -2.56 13.35 13.14
N LEU A 20 -3.81 13.79 13.33
CA LEU A 20 -4.28 15.05 12.75
C LEU A 20 -3.54 16.27 13.32
N VAL A 21 -3.28 16.28 14.63
CA VAL A 21 -2.51 17.35 15.29
C VAL A 21 -1.08 17.41 14.76
N GLU A 22 -0.41 16.27 14.63
CA GLU A 22 0.96 16.24 14.07
C GLU A 22 0.97 16.69 12.61
N LYS A 23 0.02 16.22 11.78
CA LYS A 23 -0.09 16.68 10.39
C LYS A 23 -0.31 18.19 10.28
N GLU A 24 -1.16 18.76 11.13
CA GLU A 24 -1.40 20.20 11.17
C GLU A 24 -0.13 20.96 11.57
N ARG A 25 0.59 20.48 12.58
CA ARG A 25 1.88 21.05 13.00
C ARG A 25 2.90 21.05 11.86
N TRP A 26 3.03 19.95 11.12
CA TRP A 26 3.94 19.85 9.99
C TRP A 26 3.59 20.84 8.87
N VAL A 27 2.30 20.97 8.53
CA VAL A 27 1.85 21.95 7.52
C VAL A 27 2.11 23.38 7.99
N GLN A 28 1.82 23.72 9.24
CA GLN A 28 2.10 25.06 9.80
C GLN A 28 3.59 25.40 9.74
N GLN A 29 4.47 24.44 10.05
CA GLN A 29 5.92 24.62 9.95
C GLN A 29 6.37 24.85 8.50
N ALA A 30 5.84 24.08 7.55
CA ALA A 30 6.14 24.25 6.13
C ALA A 30 5.69 25.62 5.61
N LEU A 31 4.47 26.05 5.95
CA LEU A 31 3.93 27.36 5.55
C LEU A 31 4.74 28.51 6.14
N THR A 32 5.08 28.43 7.43
CA THR A 32 5.93 29.43 8.10
C THR A 32 7.29 29.55 7.41
N LYS A 33 7.94 28.42 7.11
CA LYS A 33 9.24 28.39 6.41
C LYS A 33 9.15 28.97 5.00
N ALA A 34 8.01 28.79 4.32
CA ALA A 34 7.77 29.31 2.98
C ALA A 34 7.27 30.78 2.97
N GLY A 35 7.09 31.42 4.14
CA GLY A 35 6.56 32.79 4.25
C GLY A 35 5.07 32.91 3.91
N VAL A 36 4.32 31.80 3.92
CA VAL A 36 2.88 31.79 3.62
C VAL A 36 2.09 32.06 4.91
N PRO A 37 1.16 33.04 4.92
CA PRO A 37 0.35 33.34 6.11
C PRO A 37 -0.48 32.14 6.58
N LEU A 38 -0.41 31.83 7.88
CA LEU A 38 -1.14 30.72 8.50
C LEU A 38 -2.67 30.86 8.41
N SER A 39 -3.19 32.08 8.20
CA SER A 39 -4.62 32.31 7.92
C SER A 39 -5.12 31.58 6.66
N THR A 40 -4.22 31.17 5.77
CA THR A 40 -4.52 30.35 4.58
C THR A 40 -4.80 28.90 4.95
N LEU A 41 -4.29 28.42 6.09
CA LEU A 41 -4.47 27.05 6.54
C LEU A 41 -5.90 26.84 7.03
N ARG A 42 -6.66 26.03 6.29
CA ARG A 42 -7.96 25.53 6.74
C ARG A 42 -7.76 24.32 7.64
N ARG A 43 -8.71 24.12 8.56
CA ARG A 43 -8.76 22.92 9.41
C ARG A 43 -8.68 21.65 8.57
N ILE A 44 -7.76 20.75 8.93
CA ILE A 44 -7.61 19.45 8.28
C ILE A 44 -8.88 18.63 8.50
N ARG A 45 -9.48 18.16 7.40
CA ARG A 45 -10.66 17.30 7.46
C ARG A 45 -10.24 15.84 7.69
N PRO A 46 -10.81 15.16 8.69
CA PRO A 46 -10.64 13.72 8.87
C PRO A 46 -11.03 12.92 7.62
N SER A 47 -10.27 11.87 7.32
CA SER A 47 -10.69 10.82 6.38
C SER A 47 -11.81 9.99 7.00
N GLN A 48 -12.81 9.64 6.19
CA GLN A 48 -13.85 8.69 6.55
C GLN A 48 -14.07 7.70 5.39
N PRO A 49 -13.83 6.39 5.57
CA PRO A 49 -13.31 5.74 6.79
C PRO A 49 -11.81 6.04 7.03
N GLN A 50 -11.33 5.74 8.25
CA GLN A 50 -9.92 5.87 8.65
C GLN A 50 -9.09 4.60 8.38
N GLU A 51 -9.77 3.49 8.14
CA GLU A 51 -9.20 2.21 7.72
C GLU A 51 -9.88 1.76 6.43
N ARG A 52 -9.29 0.81 5.72
CA ARG A 52 -9.90 0.18 4.54
C ARG A 52 -10.30 1.17 3.43
N PHE A 53 -9.63 2.32 3.37
CA PHE A 53 -9.93 3.41 2.44
C PHE A 53 -9.05 3.40 1.19
N ALA A 54 -7.93 2.68 1.18
CA ALA A 54 -6.99 2.70 0.07
C ALA A 54 -7.58 1.96 -1.14
N HIS A 55 -7.95 2.74 -2.15
CA HIS A 55 -8.48 2.25 -3.42
C HIS A 55 -7.37 1.79 -4.39
N ARG A 56 -6.11 2.07 -4.05
CA ARG A 56 -4.94 1.69 -4.81
C ARG A 56 -3.88 1.22 -3.82
N THR A 57 -3.26 0.08 -4.10
CA THR A 57 -2.08 -0.39 -3.37
C THR A 57 -1.14 -1.06 -4.36
N GLU A 58 0.16 -0.85 -4.19
CA GLU A 58 1.20 -1.47 -4.99
C GLU A 58 2.12 -2.25 -4.07
N TRP A 59 2.40 -3.48 -4.47
CA TRP A 59 3.23 -4.43 -3.74
C TRP A 59 4.38 -4.86 -4.64
N ARG A 60 5.60 -4.84 -4.12
CA ARG A 60 6.81 -5.15 -4.89
C ARG A 60 7.30 -6.54 -4.55
N PHE A 61 7.75 -7.24 -5.57
CA PHE A 61 8.56 -8.43 -5.39
C PHE A 61 10.01 -8.00 -5.16
N SER A 62 10.72 -8.72 -4.31
CA SER A 62 12.17 -8.56 -4.15
C SER A 62 12.81 -9.90 -3.85
N GLU A 63 14.07 -10.03 -4.20
CA GLU A 63 14.87 -11.20 -3.88
C GLU A 63 16.06 -10.74 -3.04
N VAL A 64 16.21 -11.33 -1.85
CA VAL A 64 17.34 -11.06 -0.95
C VAL A 64 17.92 -12.41 -0.56
N GLU A 65 19.21 -12.61 -0.83
CA GLU A 65 19.93 -13.85 -0.51
C GLU A 65 19.27 -15.14 -1.08
N GLY A 66 18.51 -15.00 -2.17
CA GLY A 66 17.82 -16.11 -2.84
C GLY A 66 16.41 -16.40 -2.32
N ASP A 67 15.98 -15.66 -1.30
CA ASP A 67 14.65 -15.70 -0.72
C ASP A 67 13.76 -14.62 -1.33
N LEU A 68 12.48 -14.97 -1.52
CA LEU A 68 11.50 -14.13 -2.17
C LEU A 68 10.70 -13.36 -1.14
N PHE A 69 10.69 -12.04 -1.30
CA PHE A 69 9.94 -11.12 -0.46
C PHE A 69 8.84 -10.42 -1.25
N PHE A 70 7.76 -10.05 -0.55
CA PHE A 70 6.63 -9.33 -1.13
C PHE A 70 6.02 -8.35 -0.15
N GLY A 71 6.24 -7.06 -0.38
CA GLY A 71 5.80 -6.02 0.54
C GLY A 71 5.36 -4.72 -0.15
N PRO A 72 4.88 -3.73 0.60
CA PRO A 72 4.41 -2.46 0.08
C PRO A 72 5.47 -1.71 -0.76
N ALA A 73 5.05 -1.05 -1.83
CA ALA A 73 5.91 -0.16 -2.60
C ALA A 73 6.30 1.07 -1.75
N GLY A 74 7.50 1.03 -1.16
CA GLY A 74 8.00 2.03 -0.22
C GLY A 74 9.02 1.43 0.75
N ASP A 75 8.93 0.13 1.00
CA ASP A 75 9.87 -0.62 1.81
C ASP A 75 11.07 -1.08 0.96
N GLY A 76 12.28 -1.02 1.54
CA GLY A 76 13.47 -1.55 0.90
C GLY A 76 13.45 -3.08 0.84
N PRO A 77 14.25 -3.73 -0.02
CA PRO A 77 14.27 -5.20 -0.14
C PRO A 77 14.46 -5.94 1.19
N GLY A 78 15.18 -5.35 2.16
CA GLY A 78 15.42 -5.92 3.49
C GLY A 78 14.41 -5.52 4.58
N ASP A 79 13.44 -4.66 4.25
CA ASP A 79 12.36 -4.25 5.14
C ASP A 79 11.07 -5.05 4.89
N LEU A 80 11.07 -5.91 3.88
CA LEU A 80 9.91 -6.72 3.50
C LEU A 80 9.79 -7.93 4.42
N GLU A 81 8.57 -8.19 4.88
CA GLU A 81 8.26 -9.37 5.65
C GLU A 81 8.10 -10.59 4.73
N ASP A 82 8.48 -11.76 5.25
CA ASP A 82 8.30 -13.06 4.60
C ASP A 82 6.83 -13.54 4.65
N ASP A 83 6.00 -12.79 5.38
CA ASP A 83 4.62 -13.10 5.64
C ASP A 83 3.66 -12.35 4.70
N PRO A 84 2.59 -13.04 4.23
CA PRO A 84 1.53 -12.42 3.44
C PRO A 84 0.88 -11.20 4.14
N PRO A 85 0.28 -10.28 3.36
CA PRO A 85 -0.17 -8.96 3.79
C PRO A 85 -1.45 -8.93 4.63
N TYR A 86 -1.68 -9.93 5.48
CA TYR A 86 -2.88 -10.03 6.30
C TYR A 86 -3.02 -8.88 7.30
N GLY A 87 -1.90 -8.30 7.76
CA GLY A 87 -1.85 -7.21 8.73
C GLY A 87 -2.18 -5.82 8.17
N CYS A 88 -2.13 -5.62 6.84
CA CYS A 88 -2.32 -4.30 6.25
C CYS A 88 -3.77 -3.83 6.42
N VAL A 89 -3.98 -2.66 7.05
CA VAL A 89 -5.33 -2.14 7.34
C VAL A 89 -5.84 -1.10 6.36
N LEU A 90 -4.99 -0.61 5.47
CA LEU A 90 -5.35 0.46 4.55
C LEU A 90 -6.23 -0.02 3.40
N PRO A 91 -5.92 -1.11 2.67
CA PRO A 91 -6.76 -1.56 1.59
C PRO A 91 -7.94 -2.40 2.12
N PRO A 92 -9.03 -2.54 1.35
CA PRO A 92 -10.13 -3.44 1.67
C PRO A 92 -9.64 -4.87 1.94
N ARG A 93 -10.34 -5.61 2.80
CA ARG A 93 -9.97 -7.01 3.13
C ARG A 93 -9.90 -7.92 1.89
N SER A 94 -10.74 -7.67 0.90
CA SER A 94 -10.69 -8.41 -0.37
C SER A 94 -9.33 -8.25 -1.09
N VAL A 95 -8.71 -7.08 -0.99
CA VAL A 95 -7.39 -6.81 -1.57
C VAL A 95 -6.31 -7.53 -0.80
N THR A 96 -6.31 -7.46 0.53
CA THR A 96 -5.30 -8.18 1.35
C THR A 96 -5.40 -9.69 1.14
N THR A 97 -6.62 -10.24 1.07
CA THR A 97 -6.83 -11.66 0.76
C THR A 97 -6.32 -12.03 -0.64
N LEU A 98 -6.60 -11.19 -1.64
CA LEU A 98 -6.13 -11.41 -3.01
C LEU A 98 -4.60 -11.38 -3.10
N LEU A 99 -3.96 -10.38 -2.52
CA LEU A 99 -2.50 -10.25 -2.49
C LEU A 99 -1.85 -11.44 -1.77
N ALA A 100 -2.39 -11.83 -0.61
CA ALA A 100 -1.90 -12.99 0.13
C ALA A 100 -2.03 -14.30 -0.65
N SER A 101 -3.15 -14.48 -1.37
CA SER A 101 -3.37 -15.67 -2.19
C SER A 101 -2.40 -15.73 -3.36
N VAL A 102 -2.18 -14.60 -4.05
CA VAL A 102 -1.21 -14.51 -5.15
C VAL A 102 0.20 -14.77 -4.65
N PHE A 103 0.61 -14.14 -3.54
CA PHE A 103 1.95 -14.35 -2.99
C PHE A 103 2.19 -15.80 -2.56
N THR A 104 1.23 -16.43 -1.90
CA THR A 104 1.33 -17.83 -1.49
C THR A 104 1.60 -18.74 -2.70
N VAL A 105 0.77 -18.63 -3.74
CA VAL A 105 0.93 -19.42 -4.96
C VAL A 105 2.24 -19.07 -5.68
N PHE A 106 2.60 -17.79 -5.75
CA PHE A 106 3.83 -17.36 -6.40
C PHE A 106 5.06 -17.93 -5.68
N ARG A 107 5.09 -17.90 -4.35
CA ARG A 107 6.19 -18.45 -3.53
C ARG A 107 6.34 -19.96 -3.70
N GLU A 108 5.23 -20.70 -3.72
CA GLU A 108 5.24 -22.13 -4.02
C GLU A 108 5.83 -22.42 -5.40
N ARG A 109 5.44 -21.63 -6.42
CA ARG A 109 5.97 -21.75 -7.77
C ARG A 109 7.43 -21.32 -7.89
N TRP A 110 7.83 -20.30 -7.16
CA TRP A 110 9.23 -19.85 -7.09
C TRP A 110 10.12 -20.96 -6.54
N ALA A 111 9.73 -21.57 -5.42
CA ALA A 111 10.47 -22.67 -4.82
C ALA A 111 10.56 -23.91 -5.73
N ALA A 112 9.49 -24.23 -6.47
CA ALA A 112 9.45 -25.39 -7.36
C ALA A 112 10.16 -25.18 -8.72
N THR A 113 10.22 -23.93 -9.20
CA THR A 113 10.58 -23.61 -10.58
C THR A 113 11.43 -22.33 -10.69
N LYS A 114 12.43 -22.18 -9.82
CA LYS A 114 13.40 -21.05 -9.83
C LYS A 114 13.93 -20.64 -11.23
N PRO A 115 14.18 -21.53 -12.22
CA PRO A 115 14.75 -21.08 -13.49
C PRO A 115 13.75 -20.46 -14.49
N LEU A 116 12.43 -20.44 -14.23
CA LEU A 116 11.46 -20.00 -15.24
C LEU A 116 11.16 -18.50 -15.25
N PHE A 117 11.36 -17.80 -14.13
CA PHE A 117 11.07 -16.38 -14.02
C PHE A 117 12.06 -15.70 -13.06
N SER A 118 12.25 -14.39 -13.21
CA SER A 118 13.18 -13.59 -12.40
C SER A 118 12.47 -12.43 -11.73
N ILE A 119 12.94 -12.04 -10.54
CA ILE A 119 12.48 -10.82 -9.88
C ILE A 119 13.23 -9.63 -10.45
N TYR A 120 12.52 -8.51 -10.63
CA TYR A 120 13.09 -7.30 -11.20
C TYR A 120 14.10 -6.64 -10.26
N GLU A 121 15.34 -6.49 -10.73
CA GLU A 121 16.40 -5.83 -9.99
C GLU A 121 16.69 -4.44 -10.57
N GLU A 122 16.34 -3.40 -9.81
CA GLU A 122 16.44 -2.00 -10.26
C GLU A 122 17.85 -1.60 -10.69
N LYS A 123 18.87 -2.09 -10.00
CA LYS A 123 20.28 -1.77 -10.28
C LYS A 123 20.70 -2.18 -11.69
N TYR A 124 20.17 -3.28 -12.19
CA TYR A 124 20.58 -3.86 -13.47
C TYR A 124 19.49 -3.73 -14.55
N GLY A 125 18.28 -3.33 -14.18
CA GLY A 125 17.19 -3.08 -15.12
C GLY A 125 16.67 -4.35 -15.82
N PHE A 126 16.83 -5.51 -15.20
CA PHE A 126 16.34 -6.78 -15.71
C PHE A 126 15.44 -7.49 -14.70
N GLY A 127 14.56 -8.35 -15.21
CA GLY A 127 13.71 -9.24 -14.45
C GLY A 127 12.29 -9.26 -14.99
N THR A 128 11.52 -10.27 -14.59
CA THR A 128 10.18 -10.52 -15.13
C THR A 128 9.08 -9.95 -14.24
N PHE A 129 9.23 -10.06 -12.92
CA PHE A 129 8.23 -9.63 -11.96
C PHE A 129 8.78 -8.50 -11.09
N LYS A 130 8.13 -7.33 -11.17
CA LYS A 130 8.51 -6.14 -10.41
C LYS A 130 7.50 -5.83 -9.32
N SER A 131 6.24 -5.67 -9.70
CA SER A 131 5.21 -5.26 -8.75
C SER A 131 3.81 -5.71 -9.16
N MET A 132 2.94 -5.80 -8.17
CA MET A 132 1.52 -6.05 -8.31
C MET A 132 0.76 -4.83 -7.83
N LEU A 133 0.05 -4.18 -8.76
CA LEU A 133 -0.80 -3.04 -8.50
C LEU A 133 -2.25 -3.51 -8.43
N VAL A 134 -2.90 -3.28 -7.29
CA VAL A 134 -4.32 -3.60 -7.09
C VAL A 134 -5.13 -2.33 -6.95
N LEU A 135 -6.13 -2.20 -7.81
CA LEU A 135 -7.07 -1.09 -7.86
C LEU A 135 -8.45 -1.58 -7.44
N CYS A 136 -9.02 -0.96 -6.41
CA CYS A 136 -10.41 -1.13 -6.02
C CYS A 136 -11.20 0.07 -6.53
N THR A 137 -11.88 -0.11 -7.65
CA THR A 137 -12.81 0.90 -8.12
C THR A 137 -14.06 0.84 -7.27
N ARG A 138 -14.44 1.98 -6.69
CA ARG A 138 -15.81 2.13 -6.18
C ARG A 138 -16.74 1.88 -7.36
N PRO A 139 -17.89 1.23 -7.16
CA PRO A 139 -18.88 1.15 -8.23
C PRO A 139 -19.17 2.59 -8.70
N PRO A 140 -19.28 2.84 -10.01
CA PRO A 140 -19.63 4.16 -10.51
C PRO A 140 -20.87 4.64 -9.75
N SER A 141 -20.91 5.92 -9.37
CA SER A 141 -22.10 6.56 -8.83
C SER A 141 -23.19 6.51 -9.90
N LYS A 142 -23.91 5.40 -9.99
CA LYS A 142 -24.93 5.22 -11.01
C LYS A 142 -26.24 5.86 -10.56
N PRO A 143 -27.01 6.41 -11.51
CA PRO A 143 -28.42 6.73 -11.28
C PRO A 143 -29.17 5.46 -10.86
N GLU A 144 -30.23 5.64 -10.09
CA GLU A 144 -31.04 4.61 -9.43
C GLU A 144 -31.25 3.36 -10.31
N GLY A 145 -30.91 2.16 -9.80
CA GLY A 145 -31.41 0.89 -10.34
C GLY A 145 -30.39 -0.21 -10.68
N ALA A 146 -29.09 0.08 -10.79
CA ALA A 146 -28.09 -0.95 -11.11
C ALA A 146 -27.12 -1.23 -9.95
N ARG A 147 -27.41 -2.24 -9.11
CA ARG A 147 -26.47 -2.78 -8.11
C ARG A 147 -25.31 -3.49 -8.80
N ARG A 148 -24.26 -2.76 -9.19
CA ARG A 148 -22.93 -3.37 -9.40
C ARG A 148 -22.11 -3.18 -8.13
N GLY A 149 -21.58 -4.27 -7.60
CA GLY A 149 -20.65 -4.22 -6.46
C GLY A 149 -19.31 -3.57 -6.83
N PRO A 150 -18.45 -3.28 -5.84
CA PRO A 150 -17.08 -2.83 -6.09
C PRO A 150 -16.33 -3.82 -6.99
N ARG A 151 -15.44 -3.30 -7.84
CA ARG A 151 -14.64 -4.11 -8.76
C ARG A 151 -13.17 -4.00 -8.37
N THR A 152 -12.48 -5.14 -8.29
CA THR A 152 -11.05 -5.20 -8.03
C THR A 152 -10.34 -5.53 -9.35
N GLU A 153 -9.41 -4.67 -9.75
CA GLU A 153 -8.57 -4.81 -10.92
C GLU A 153 -7.13 -5.02 -10.46
N VAL A 154 -6.42 -5.89 -11.17
CA VAL A 154 -5.05 -6.28 -10.85
C VAL A 154 -4.20 -6.04 -12.09
N LEU A 155 -3.09 -5.34 -11.89
CA LEU A 155 -2.06 -5.11 -12.89
C LEU A 155 -0.77 -5.73 -12.35
N LEU A 156 -0.15 -6.59 -13.15
CA LEU A 156 1.11 -7.23 -12.82
C LEU A 156 2.17 -6.64 -13.75
N ASN A 157 3.19 -6.04 -13.15
CA ASN A 157 4.31 -5.35 -13.81
C ASN A 157 5.62 -6.11 -13.61
#